data_AF-A0A1Q7F6T5-F1
#
_entry.id   AF-A0A1Q7F6T5-F1
#
_cell.length_a   1.000
_cell.length_b   1.000
_cell.length_c   1.000
_cell.angle_alpha   90.00
_cell.angle_beta   90.00
_cell.angle_gamma   90.00
#
_symmetry.space_group_name_H-M   'P 1'
#
loop_
_entity.id
_entity.type
_entity.pdbx_description
1 polymer ?
#
loop_
_entity_poly.entity_id
_entity_poly.type
_entity_poly.pdbx_seq_one_letter_code
_entity_poly.pdbx_strand_id
1 'polypeptide(L)'
;MAVLSKHAIGDINNTRTRGSSLLQKGWLDFRNGHSVYLSFILTFMNSILISYHFAVEQFSFLNNIFFSVAIFALFFLGVYVPASVIIGYWHRRHQWTVENEALLQENWVWAWIARYQIRLIEGKATSEETKQVLGYLEAILHRQKIGTSLLES
;
A
#
# COMPACT_ATOMS: atom_id res chain seq x y z
N MET A 1 30.48 -14.30 -29.72
CA MET A 1 29.24 -14.22 -28.90
C MET A 1 28.82 -12.76 -28.71
N ALA A 2 28.64 -11.99 -29.78
CA ALA A 2 28.44 -10.53 -29.74
C ALA A 2 27.29 -10.05 -30.65
N VAL A 3 26.22 -10.85 -30.75
CA VAL A 3 25.08 -10.57 -31.65
C VAL A 3 23.78 -10.29 -30.87
N LEU A 4 23.71 -10.58 -29.57
CA LEU A 4 22.47 -10.45 -28.78
C LEU A 4 22.28 -9.10 -28.08
N SER A 5 23.23 -8.16 -28.16
CA SER A 5 23.17 -6.91 -27.38
C SER A 5 22.48 -5.75 -28.11
N LYS A 6 22.54 -5.69 -29.45
CA LYS A 6 22.01 -4.54 -30.21
C LYS A 6 20.50 -4.58 -30.45
N HIS A 7 19.85 -5.73 -30.25
CA HIS A 7 18.39 -5.84 -30.41
C HIS A 7 17.60 -5.52 -29.13
N ALA A 8 18.23 -5.50 -27.95
CA ALA A 8 17.53 -5.26 -26.68
C ALA A 8 17.39 -3.77 -26.31
N ILE A 9 18.11 -2.86 -26.98
CA ILE A 9 18.19 -1.43 -26.63
C ILE A 9 17.29 -0.56 -27.53
N GLY A 10 16.78 -1.10 -28.65
CA GLY A 10 15.93 -0.37 -29.60
C GLY A 10 14.45 -0.23 -29.19
N ASP A 11 13.95 -1.10 -28.30
CA ASP A 11 12.51 -1.22 -28.01
C ASP A 11 12.02 -0.47 -26.77
N ILE A 12 12.92 0.22 -26.04
CA ILE A 12 12.54 0.97 -24.82
C ILE A 12 11.82 2.30 -25.09
N ASN A 13 11.76 2.77 -26.35
CA ASN A 13 11.20 4.07 -26.70
C ASN A 13 9.77 4.04 -27.26
N ASN A 14 9.11 2.88 -27.32
CA ASN A 14 7.78 2.74 -27.92
C ASN A 14 6.71 2.24 -26.93
N THR A 15 6.48 2.97 -25.83
CA THR A 15 5.35 2.71 -24.91
C THR A 15 4.65 3.99 -24.42
N ARG A 16 4.43 4.95 -25.34
CA ARG A 16 3.54 6.11 -25.15
C ARG A 16 2.66 6.19 -26.40
N THR A 17 1.33 6.17 -26.38
CA THR A 17 0.31 6.45 -25.36
C THR A 17 -0.94 5.64 -25.72
N ARG A 18 -1.33 4.65 -24.93
CA ARG A 18 -2.69 4.11 -25.05
C ARG A 18 -3.60 5.13 -24.37
N GLY A 19 -4.38 5.89 -25.15
CA GLY A 19 -5.35 6.84 -24.63
C GLY A 19 -6.37 6.11 -23.78
N SER A 20 -6.09 5.96 -22.48
CA SER A 20 -7.05 5.46 -21.51
C SER A 20 -8.26 6.38 -21.58
N SER A 21 -9.42 5.83 -21.93
CA SER A 21 -10.64 6.62 -21.95
C SER A 21 -10.82 7.28 -20.58
N LEU A 22 -11.30 8.52 -20.54
CA LEU A 22 -11.58 9.22 -19.27
C LEU A 22 -12.46 8.36 -18.34
N LEU A 23 -13.29 7.49 -18.94
CA LEU A 23 -14.08 6.47 -18.26
C LEU A 23 -13.23 5.41 -17.54
N GLN A 24 -12.12 4.94 -18.10
CA GLN A 24 -11.24 3.97 -17.42
C GLN A 24 -10.55 4.61 -16.20
N LYS A 25 -10.06 5.85 -16.33
CA LYS A 25 -9.46 6.57 -15.21
C LYS A 25 -10.50 6.85 -14.12
N GLY A 26 -11.64 7.41 -14.51
CA GLY A 26 -12.74 7.70 -13.59
C GLY A 26 -13.31 6.45 -12.92
N TRP A 27 -13.41 5.32 -13.63
CA TRP A 27 -13.82 4.05 -13.03
C TRP A 27 -12.79 3.51 -12.02
N LEU A 28 -11.50 3.66 -12.31
CA LEU A 28 -10.43 3.27 -11.40
C LEU A 28 -10.46 4.14 -10.14
N ASP A 29 -10.60 5.46 -10.29
CA ASP A 29 -10.71 6.42 -9.19
C ASP A 29 -11.98 6.17 -8.35
N PHE A 30 -13.12 5.92 -9.01
CA PHE A 30 -14.37 5.55 -8.37
C PHE A 30 -14.23 4.24 -7.58
N ARG A 31 -13.65 3.19 -8.17
CA ARG A 31 -13.47 1.90 -7.49
C ARG A 31 -12.56 2.04 -6.28
N ASN A 32 -11.48 2.82 -6.40
CA ASN A 32 -10.53 3.07 -5.32
C ASN A 32 -11.16 3.91 -4.19
N GLY A 33 -11.98 4.92 -4.53
CA GLY A 33 -12.68 5.73 -3.54
C GLY A 33 -13.85 5.00 -2.87
N HIS A 34 -14.63 4.25 -3.66
CA HIS A 34 -15.77 3.48 -3.19
C HIS A 34 -15.35 2.38 -2.22
N SER A 35 -14.33 1.59 -2.58
CA SER A 35 -13.91 0.41 -1.81
C SER A 35 -13.38 0.76 -0.42
N VAL A 36 -12.78 1.94 -0.25
CA VAL A 36 -12.15 2.33 1.01
C VAL A 36 -13.11 3.14 1.88
N TYR A 37 -13.74 4.19 1.35
CA TYR A 37 -14.48 5.14 2.20
C TYR A 37 -15.98 4.86 2.24
N LEU A 38 -16.61 4.67 1.07
CA LEU A 38 -18.06 4.51 1.02
C LEU A 38 -18.49 3.16 1.60
N SER A 39 -17.81 2.08 1.21
CA SER A 39 -18.06 0.75 1.77
C SER A 39 -17.82 0.72 3.28
N PHE A 40 -16.80 1.44 3.78
CA PHE A 40 -16.54 1.54 5.21
C PHE A 40 -17.69 2.21 5.96
N ILE A 41 -18.13 3.40 5.54
CA ILE A 41 -19.23 4.12 6.20
C ILE A 41 -20.50 3.28 6.17
N LEU A 42 -20.86 2.72 5.01
CA LEU A 42 -22.07 1.91 4.87
C LEU A 42 -22.03 0.67 5.75
N THR A 43 -20.92 -0.06 5.74
CA THR A 43 -20.74 -1.27 6.57
C THR A 43 -20.74 -0.92 8.06
N PHE A 44 -20.14 0.21 8.42
CA PHE A 44 -20.07 0.66 9.80
C PHE A 44 -21.45 1.09 10.32
N MET A 45 -22.21 1.86 9.54
CA MET A 45 -23.59 2.19 9.88
C MET A 45 -24.48 0.95 9.97
N ASN A 46 -24.36 0.03 9.01
CA ASN A 46 -25.09 -1.24 9.05
C ASN A 46 -24.71 -2.08 10.28
N SER A 47 -23.44 -2.11 10.66
CA SER A 47 -22.98 -2.81 11.86
C SER A 47 -23.61 -2.23 13.12
N ILE A 48 -23.70 -0.90 13.23
CA ILE A 48 -24.37 -0.24 14.37
C ILE A 48 -25.85 -0.58 14.40
N LEU A 49 -26.54 -0.47 13.27
CA LEU A 49 -27.98 -0.73 13.18
C LEU A 49 -28.32 -2.20 13.50
N ILE A 50 -27.65 -3.16 12.86
CA ILE A 50 -27.88 -4.59 13.11
C ILE A 50 -27.57 -4.93 14.57
N SER A 51 -26.47 -4.40 15.11
CA SER A 51 -26.11 -4.61 16.52
C SER A 51 -27.17 -4.02 17.46
N TYR A 52 -27.72 -2.85 17.13
CA TYR A 52 -28.78 -2.23 17.92
C TYR A 52 -30.07 -3.06 17.88
N HIS A 53 -30.58 -3.38 16.69
CA HIS A 53 -31.81 -4.16 16.55
C HIS A 53 -31.68 -5.54 17.18
N PHE A 54 -30.54 -6.21 17.01
CA PHE A 54 -30.34 -7.55 17.55
C PHE A 54 -30.02 -7.56 19.06
N ALA A 55 -29.20 -6.64 19.56
CA ALA A 55 -28.76 -6.65 20.95
C ALA A 55 -29.64 -5.80 21.89
N VAL A 56 -30.22 -4.70 21.42
CA VAL A 56 -31.00 -3.78 22.27
C VAL A 56 -32.49 -4.07 22.17
N GLU A 57 -33.05 -4.20 20.98
CA GLU A 57 -34.50 -4.41 20.83
C GLU A 57 -34.93 -5.83 21.26
N GLN A 58 -34.09 -6.83 21.05
CA GLN A 58 -34.37 -8.21 21.46
C GLN A 58 -34.24 -8.43 22.98
N PHE A 59 -33.43 -7.64 23.68
CA PHE A 59 -33.17 -7.80 25.12
C PHE A 59 -33.74 -6.63 25.92
N SER A 60 -34.88 -6.84 26.59
CA SER A 60 -35.57 -5.79 27.37
C SER A 60 -34.70 -5.09 28.42
N PHE A 61 -33.69 -5.76 28.98
CA PHE A 61 -32.74 -5.14 29.91
C PHE A 61 -31.90 -4.03 29.24
N LEU A 62 -31.44 -4.26 28.02
CA LEU A 62 -30.60 -3.31 27.29
C LEU A 62 -31.44 -2.16 26.70
N ASN A 63 -32.69 -2.42 26.32
CA ASN A 63 -33.63 -1.40 25.86
C ASN A 63 -33.86 -0.31 26.92
N ASN A 64 -33.95 -0.70 28.19
CA ASN A 64 -34.09 0.23 29.32
C ASN A 64 -32.84 1.07 29.61
N ILE A 65 -31.69 0.73 29.03
CA ILE A 65 -30.43 1.49 29.19
C ILE A 65 -30.19 2.35 27.96
N PHE A 66 -30.44 1.80 26.77
CA PHE A 66 -30.21 2.43 25.48
C PHE A 66 -31.54 2.71 24.77
N PHE A 67 -32.24 3.75 25.23
CA PHE A 67 -33.55 4.15 24.71
C PHE A 67 -33.55 4.66 23.26
N SER A 68 -32.36 4.91 22.68
CA SER A 68 -32.22 5.45 21.32
C SER A 68 -30.99 4.87 20.63
N VAL A 69 -31.14 4.62 19.34
CA VAL A 69 -30.05 4.25 18.42
C VAL A 69 -28.88 5.22 18.52
N ALA A 70 -29.13 6.52 18.68
CA ALA A 70 -28.08 7.54 18.75
C ALA A 70 -27.20 7.39 20.01
N ILE A 71 -27.82 7.07 21.15
CA ILE A 71 -27.12 6.88 22.44
C ILE A 71 -26.29 5.59 22.38
N PHE A 72 -26.86 4.53 21.83
CA PHE A 72 -26.14 3.28 21.59
C PHE A 72 -24.96 3.48 20.63
N ALA A 73 -25.14 4.22 19.53
CA ALA A 73 -24.08 4.48 18.56
C ALA A 73 -22.89 5.22 19.19
N LEU A 74 -23.16 6.20 20.05
CA LEU A 74 -22.11 6.94 20.76
C LEU A 74 -21.33 6.04 21.73
N PHE A 75 -22.03 5.19 22.50
CA PHE A 75 -21.40 4.20 23.37
C PHE A 75 -20.60 3.17 22.58
N PHE A 76 -21.18 2.64 21.50
CA PHE A 76 -20.56 1.68 20.61
C PHE A 76 -19.25 2.25 20.03
N LEU A 77 -19.25 3.49 19.56
CA LEU A 77 -18.05 4.19 19.09
C LEU A 77 -16.96 4.26 20.18
N GLY A 78 -17.37 4.58 21.41
CA GLY A 78 -16.46 4.66 22.56
C GLY A 78 -15.76 3.34 22.89
N VAL A 79 -16.38 2.19 22.60
CA VAL A 79 -15.78 0.86 22.78
C VAL A 79 -15.07 0.37 21.52
N TYR A 80 -15.66 0.64 20.35
CA TYR A 80 -15.17 0.19 19.05
C TYR A 80 -13.81 0.81 18.70
N VAL A 81 -13.62 2.11 18.97
CA VAL A 81 -12.36 2.81 18.67
C VAL A 81 -11.19 2.18 19.46
N PRO A 82 -11.23 2.06 20.80
CA PRO A 82 -10.19 1.37 21.56
C PRO A 82 -9.94 -0.07 21.10
N ALA A 83 -11.02 -0.85 20.88
CA ALA A 83 -10.89 -2.23 20.42
C ALA A 83 -10.18 -2.31 19.05
N SER A 84 -10.54 -1.43 18.11
CA SER A 84 -9.89 -1.36 16.80
C SER A 84 -8.41 -0.99 16.89
N VAL A 85 -8.03 -0.10 17.82
CA VAL A 85 -6.63 0.27 18.05
C VAL A 85 -5.83 -0.91 18.61
N ILE A 86 -6.40 -1.67 19.54
CA ILE A 86 -5.75 -2.87 20.11
C ILE A 86 -5.55 -3.94 19.03
N ILE A 87 -6.59 -4.22 18.24
CA ILE A 87 -6.52 -5.19 17.14
C ILE A 87 -5.50 -4.72 16.10
N GLY A 88 -5.52 -3.44 15.73
CA GLY A 88 -4.57 -2.86 14.78
C GLY A 88 -3.13 -2.93 15.28
N TYR A 89 -2.92 -2.68 16.58
CA TYR A 89 -1.61 -2.82 17.22
C TYR A 89 -1.13 -4.28 17.21
N TRP A 90 -2.01 -5.21 17.54
CA TRP A 90 -1.72 -6.65 17.51
C TRP A 90 -1.36 -7.11 16.08
N HIS A 91 -2.16 -6.71 15.10
CA HIS A 91 -1.96 -7.01 13.68
C HIS A 91 -0.62 -6.47 13.19
N ARG A 92 -0.27 -5.22 13.55
CA ARG A 92 1.03 -4.64 13.20
C ARG A 92 2.20 -5.43 13.76
N ARG A 93 2.11 -5.89 15.00
CA ARG A 93 3.16 -6.67 15.65
C ARG A 93 3.36 -8.06 15.04
N HIS A 94 2.31 -8.67 14.49
CA HIS A 94 2.36 -10.06 14.02
C HIS A 94 2.56 -10.21 12.51
N GLN A 95 1.91 -9.38 11.68
CA GLN A 95 1.93 -9.56 10.22
C GLN A 95 3.03 -8.76 9.50
N TRP A 96 3.46 -7.63 10.06
CA TRP A 96 4.36 -6.73 9.33
C TRP A 96 5.78 -7.26 9.19
N THR A 97 6.27 -8.07 10.14
CA THR A 97 7.60 -8.67 10.04
C THR A 97 7.67 -9.66 8.87
N VAL A 98 6.65 -10.50 8.71
CA VAL A 98 6.62 -11.54 7.66
C VAL A 98 6.41 -10.93 6.27
N GLU A 99 5.50 -9.97 6.15
CA GLU A 99 5.22 -9.30 4.86
C GLU A 99 6.41 -8.44 4.41
N ASN A 100 7.07 -7.74 5.32
CA ASN A 100 8.21 -6.89 4.97
C ASN A 100 9.45 -7.74 4.62
N GLU A 101 9.66 -8.87 5.29
CA GLU A 101 10.68 -9.86 4.91
C GLU A 101 10.38 -10.48 3.54
N ALA A 102 9.13 -10.84 3.25
CA ALA A 102 8.73 -11.36 1.93
C ALA A 102 8.95 -10.31 0.82
N LEU A 103 8.54 -9.06 1.04
CA LEU A 103 8.75 -7.96 0.09
C LEU A 103 10.23 -7.66 -0.14
N LEU A 104 11.08 -7.80 0.88
CA LEU A 104 12.53 -7.66 0.73
C LEU A 104 13.14 -8.82 -0.05
N GLN A 105 12.69 -10.05 0.17
CA GLN A 105 13.14 -11.24 -0.57
C GLN A 105 12.70 -11.23 -2.03
N GLU A 106 11.49 -10.74 -2.32
CA GLU A 106 10.96 -10.62 -3.69
C GLU A 106 11.55 -9.44 -4.46
N ASN A 107 12.17 -8.48 -3.78
CA ASN A 107 12.75 -7.32 -4.43
C ASN A 107 14.03 -7.69 -5.19
N TRP A 108 13.88 -7.95 -6.48
CA TRP A 108 14.98 -8.28 -7.40
C TRP A 108 16.10 -7.23 -7.41
N VAL A 109 15.80 -5.95 -7.13
CA VAL A 109 16.80 -4.88 -7.07
C VAL A 109 17.73 -5.08 -5.88
N TRP A 110 17.18 -5.46 -4.72
CA TRP A 110 17.98 -5.77 -3.53
C TRP A 110 18.89 -6.97 -3.77
N ALA A 111 18.36 -8.04 -4.37
CA ALA A 111 19.17 -9.21 -4.74
C ALA A 111 20.29 -8.83 -5.72
N TRP A 112 20.02 -7.97 -6.69
CA TRP A 112 20.99 -7.50 -7.66
C TRP A 112 22.11 -6.65 -7.02
N ILE A 113 21.77 -5.70 -6.14
CA ILE A 113 22.75 -4.87 -5.42
C ILE A 113 23.58 -5.72 -4.45
N ALA A 114 22.95 -6.62 -3.70
CA ALA A 114 23.65 -7.53 -2.78
C ALA A 114 24.63 -8.44 -3.53
N ARG A 115 24.23 -8.98 -4.70
CA ARG A 115 25.12 -9.76 -5.58
C ARG A 115 26.32 -8.93 -6.04
N TYR A 116 26.10 -7.68 -6.42
CA TYR A 116 27.18 -6.78 -6.83
C TYR A 116 28.16 -6.49 -5.67
N GLN A 117 27.65 -6.27 -4.46
CA GLN A 117 28.47 -6.07 -3.26
C GLN A 117 29.35 -7.28 -2.94
N ILE A 118 28.82 -8.50 -3.00
CA ILE A 118 29.61 -9.73 -2.78
C ILE A 118 30.74 -9.82 -3.82
N ARG A 119 30.43 -9.56 -5.10
CA ARG A 119 31.44 -9.60 -6.16
C ARG A 119 32.49 -8.50 -6.04
N LEU A 120 32.14 -7.34 -5.48
CA LEU A 120 33.10 -6.29 -5.14
C LEU A 120 34.08 -6.77 -4.07
N ILE A 121 33.58 -7.41 -3.01
CA ILE A 121 34.43 -7.94 -1.91
C ILE A 121 35.35 -9.05 -2.43
N GLU A 122 34.86 -9.91 -3.32
CA GLU A 122 35.67 -10.95 -3.97
C GLU A 122 36.67 -10.40 -5.01
N GLY A 123 36.63 -9.10 -5.32
CA GLY A 123 37.46 -8.49 -6.36
C GLY A 123 37.09 -8.91 -7.79
N LYS A 124 35.91 -9.52 -8.00
CA LYS A 124 35.39 -10.00 -9.29
C LYS A 124 34.33 -9.07 -9.91
N ALA A 125 34.19 -7.85 -9.37
CA ALA A 125 33.26 -6.87 -9.90
C ALA A 125 33.83 -6.21 -11.16
N THR A 126 33.03 -6.16 -12.22
CA THR A 126 33.45 -5.53 -13.47
C THR A 126 33.16 -4.02 -13.41
N SER A 127 34.02 -3.20 -14.04
CA SER A 127 33.82 -1.74 -14.11
C SER A 127 32.49 -1.35 -14.78
N GLU A 128 31.98 -2.19 -15.69
CA GLU A 128 30.68 -1.98 -16.35
C GLU A 128 29.49 -2.20 -15.38
N GLU A 129 29.56 -3.25 -14.55
CA GLU A 129 28.54 -3.53 -13.53
C GLU A 129 28.49 -2.42 -12.48
N THR A 130 29.66 -1.89 -12.14
CA THR A 130 29.80 -0.72 -11.27
C THR A 130 29.07 0.49 -11.83
N LYS A 131 29.26 0.79 -13.11
CA LYS A 131 28.56 1.89 -13.80
C LYS A 131 27.05 1.68 -13.83
N GLN A 132 26.59 0.45 -14.07
CA GLN A 132 25.15 0.14 -14.09
C GLN A 132 24.49 0.37 -12.73
N VAL A 133 25.11 -0.10 -11.65
CA VAL A 133 24.62 0.12 -10.28
C VAL A 133 24.64 1.60 -9.93
N LEU A 134 25.72 2.31 -10.24
CA LEU A 134 25.82 3.75 -10.00
C LEU A 134 24.77 4.54 -10.77
N GLY A 135 24.60 4.28 -12.08
CA GLY A 135 23.60 4.96 -12.90
C GLY A 135 22.18 4.70 -12.41
N TYR A 136 21.88 3.49 -11.93
CA TYR A 136 20.61 3.19 -11.28
C TYR A 136 20.38 4.02 -10.01
N LEU A 137 21.39 4.10 -9.13
CA LEU A 137 21.32 4.87 -7.88
C LEU A 137 21.20 6.38 -8.14
N GLU A 138 21.97 6.91 -9.08
CA GLU A 138 21.90 8.32 -9.48
C GLU A 138 20.51 8.68 -10.04
N ALA A 139 19.89 7.79 -10.82
CA ALA A 139 18.54 7.99 -11.32
C ALA A 139 17.50 8.06 -10.18
N ILE A 140 17.69 7.31 -9.09
CA ILE A 140 16.84 7.40 -7.89
C ILE A 140 17.06 8.74 -7.19
N LEU A 141 18.31 9.10 -6.91
CA LEU A 141 18.66 10.35 -6.22
C LEU A 141 18.16 11.58 -6.98
N HIS A 142 18.26 11.55 -8.31
CA HIS A 142 17.74 12.62 -9.16
C HIS A 142 16.22 12.76 -9.06
N ARG A 143 15.47 11.63 -9.07
CA ARG A 143 14.01 11.65 -8.86
C ARG A 143 13.62 12.21 -7.49
N GLN A 144 14.36 11.84 -6.45
CA GLN A 144 14.11 12.36 -5.09
C GLN A 144 14.34 13.87 -5.02
N LYS A 145 15.43 14.36 -5.61
CA LYS A 145 15.78 15.79 -5.61
C LYS A 145 14.75 16.65 -6.36
N ILE A 146 14.22 16.16 -7.48
CA ILE A 146 13.11 16.81 -8.20
C ILE A 146 11.84 16.82 -7.33
N GLY A 147 11.51 15.70 -6.70
CA GLY A 147 10.35 15.59 -5.80
C GLY A 147 10.39 16.60 -4.65
N THR A 148 11.55 16.79 -4.01
CA THR A 148 11.73 17.78 -2.95
C THR A 148 11.63 19.22 -3.45
N SER A 149 12.18 19.53 -4.64
CA SER A 149 12.10 20.90 -5.19
C SER A 149 10.69 21.35 -5.57
N LEU A 150 9.79 20.41 -5.87
CA LEU A 150 8.38 20.69 -6.17
C LEU A 150 7.51 20.90 -4.93
N LEU A 151 8.01 20.55 -3.74
CA LEU A 151 7.31 20.75 -2.46
C LEU A 151 7.70 22.08 -1.78
N GLU A 152 8.79 22.70 -2.22
CA GLU A 152 9.31 23.97 -1.70
C GLU A 152 8.96 25.20 -2.59
N SER A 153 8.27 24.99 -3.72
CA SER A 153 7.80 26.02 -4.65
C SER A 153 6.29 26.25 -4.53
#